data_AF-A0A951PU51-F1
#
_entry.id   AF-A0A951PU51-F1
#
_cell.length_a   1.000
_cell.length_b   1.000
_cell.length_c   1.000
_cell.angle_alpha   90.00
_cell.angle_beta   90.00
_cell.angle_gamma   90.00
#
_symmetry.space_group_name_H-M   'P 1'
#
loop_
_entity.id
_entity.type
_entity.pdbx_description
1 polymer ?
#
loop_
_entity_poly.entity_id
_entity_poly.type
_entity_poly.pdbx_seq_one_letter_code
_entity_poly.pdbx_strand_id
1 'polypeptide(L)'
;MSNANTSKSATLSSSNLLLSTTKISEQLGLSRNKINPILAELGLLDKVPNGWLATRLGLSFGAVQKHEEKNNKPYVLWPEEILNNQIFVAELRKTSQHEDVKPTSLESNASLGFREKFQAGEYRTTDGHWVRSKAELAIDNWLYMADIVHAYERKLPVEEEVFCDFYIPSGKVYIEYWGYEKEEYLSRKREKQRIYQKYEFN
;
A
#
# COMPACT_ATOMS: atom_id res chain seq x y z
N MET A 1 -3.96 -62.93 2.08
CA MET A 1 -3.01 -62.09 1.32
C MET A 1 -3.67 -61.85 -0.03
N SER A 2 -4.07 -60.68 -0.49
CA SER A 2 -3.71 -59.29 -0.19
C SER A 2 -4.82 -58.39 -0.76
N ASN A 3 -5.34 -57.47 0.05
CA ASN A 3 -6.23 -56.38 -0.35
C ASN A 3 -5.48 -55.39 -1.25
N ALA A 4 -6.02 -55.09 -2.43
CA ALA A 4 -5.62 -53.91 -3.21
C ALA A 4 -6.66 -52.80 -2.98
N ASN A 5 -6.42 -52.01 -1.93
CA ASN A 5 -7.10 -50.73 -1.70
C ASN A 5 -6.72 -49.78 -2.84
N THR A 6 -7.64 -49.51 -3.75
CA THR A 6 -7.49 -48.44 -4.74
C THR A 6 -8.05 -47.16 -4.13
N SER A 7 -7.21 -46.43 -3.40
CA SER A 7 -7.49 -45.08 -2.94
C SER A 7 -7.62 -44.15 -4.14
N LYS A 8 -8.85 -43.86 -4.55
CA LYS A 8 -9.16 -42.69 -5.38
C LYS A 8 -8.76 -41.46 -4.57
N SER A 9 -7.59 -40.91 -4.90
CA SER A 9 -7.17 -39.57 -4.50
C SER A 9 -8.27 -38.59 -4.91
N ALA A 10 -8.95 -38.04 -3.92
CA ALA A 10 -9.87 -36.95 -4.08
C ALA A 10 -9.06 -35.74 -4.57
N THR A 11 -9.28 -35.36 -5.83
CA THR A 11 -8.93 -34.04 -6.33
C THR A 11 -9.65 -33.00 -5.47
N LEU A 12 -8.93 -32.34 -4.55
CA LEU A 12 -9.41 -31.12 -3.93
C LEU A 12 -9.57 -30.07 -5.05
N SER A 13 -10.79 -29.94 -5.53
CA SER A 13 -11.22 -28.73 -6.23
C SER A 13 -11.33 -27.63 -5.18
N SER A 14 -10.21 -26.97 -4.89
CA SER A 14 -10.23 -25.66 -4.24
C SER A 14 -10.92 -24.70 -5.20
N SER A 15 -12.23 -24.54 -5.08
CA SER A 15 -12.96 -23.45 -5.71
C SER A 15 -12.32 -22.16 -5.23
N ASN A 16 -11.59 -21.45 -6.09
CA ASN A 16 -11.07 -20.11 -5.80
C ASN A 16 -12.27 -19.20 -5.50
N LEU A 17 -12.58 -19.06 -4.22
CA LEU A 17 -13.76 -18.37 -3.74
C LEU A 17 -13.49 -16.88 -3.83
N LEU A 18 -14.04 -16.24 -4.85
CA LEU A 18 -13.86 -14.81 -5.06
C LEU A 18 -14.83 -14.02 -4.17
N LEU A 19 -14.28 -13.13 -3.38
CA LEU A 19 -14.97 -12.26 -2.44
C LEU A 19 -15.22 -10.88 -3.05
N SER A 20 -16.42 -10.35 -2.84
CA SER A 20 -16.67 -8.93 -3.08
C SER A 20 -16.15 -8.10 -1.92
N THR A 21 -15.93 -6.81 -2.13
CA THR A 21 -15.51 -5.91 -1.04
C THR A 21 -16.54 -5.80 0.08
N THR A 22 -17.82 -6.11 -0.20
CA THR A 22 -18.85 -6.23 0.84
C THR A 22 -18.64 -7.48 1.69
N LYS A 23 -18.38 -8.64 1.09
CA LYS A 23 -18.03 -9.87 1.84
C LYS A 23 -16.75 -9.71 2.65
N ILE A 24 -15.73 -9.06 2.08
CA ILE A 24 -14.48 -8.73 2.79
C ILE A 24 -14.78 -7.87 4.01
N SER A 25 -15.62 -6.82 3.86
CA SER A 25 -15.98 -5.96 4.99
C SER A 25 -16.77 -6.69 6.08
N GLU A 26 -17.66 -7.62 5.71
CA GLU A 26 -18.42 -8.43 6.66
C GLU A 26 -17.52 -9.38 7.44
N GLN A 27 -16.61 -10.08 6.75
CA GLN A 27 -15.67 -11.01 7.38
C GLN A 27 -14.68 -10.31 8.32
N LEU A 28 -14.33 -9.05 8.02
CA LEU A 28 -13.44 -8.24 8.85
C LEU A 28 -14.18 -7.41 9.92
N GLY A 29 -15.52 -7.39 9.92
CA GLY A 29 -16.33 -6.59 10.83
C GLY A 29 -16.16 -5.07 10.65
N LEU A 30 -15.93 -4.61 9.41
CA LEU A 30 -15.62 -3.21 9.11
C LEU A 30 -16.68 -2.54 8.23
N SER A 31 -16.66 -1.20 8.21
CA SER A 31 -17.50 -0.44 7.29
C SER A 31 -17.13 -0.73 5.84
N ARG A 32 -18.13 -1.13 5.04
CA ARG A 32 -18.02 -1.41 3.59
C ARG A 32 -17.37 -0.27 2.79
N ASN A 33 -17.47 0.96 3.28
CA ASN A 33 -16.95 2.15 2.62
C ASN A 33 -15.43 2.32 2.80
N LYS A 34 -14.78 1.56 3.71
CA LYS A 34 -13.34 1.64 3.98
C LYS A 34 -12.51 0.73 3.07
N ILE A 35 -13.04 -0.41 2.65
CA ILE A 35 -12.27 -1.44 1.92
C ILE A 35 -11.77 -0.94 0.56
N ASN A 36 -12.66 -0.41 -0.29
CA ASN A 36 -12.25 0.07 -1.62
C ASN A 36 -11.22 1.21 -1.56
N PRO A 37 -11.38 2.25 -0.71
CA PRO A 37 -10.34 3.26 -0.53
C PRO A 37 -8.98 2.70 -0.11
N ILE A 38 -8.94 1.72 0.79
CA ILE A 38 -7.67 1.10 1.22
C ILE A 38 -7.01 0.34 0.07
N LEU A 39 -7.78 -0.44 -0.67
CA LEU A 39 -7.27 -1.15 -1.85
C LEU A 39 -6.78 -0.16 -2.93
N ALA A 40 -7.45 0.98 -3.08
CA ALA A 40 -7.02 2.04 -4.01
C ALA A 40 -5.72 2.72 -3.55
N GLU A 41 -5.59 2.98 -2.24
CA GLU A 41 -4.38 3.51 -1.62
C GLU A 41 -3.18 2.57 -1.79
N LEU A 42 -3.41 1.26 -1.73
CA LEU A 42 -2.39 0.23 -2.03
C LEU A 42 -2.06 0.12 -3.53
N GLY A 43 -2.64 0.98 -4.37
CA GLY A 43 -2.44 0.96 -5.81
C GLY A 43 -3.23 -0.13 -6.54
N LEU A 44 -3.99 -0.97 -5.84
CA LEU A 44 -4.67 -2.15 -6.39
C LEU A 44 -5.97 -1.82 -7.15
N LEU A 45 -6.59 -0.68 -6.85
CA LEU A 45 -7.82 -0.20 -7.50
C LEU A 45 -7.71 1.24 -8.00
N ASP A 46 -8.36 1.53 -9.12
CA ASP A 46 -8.64 2.89 -9.59
C ASP A 46 -10.12 3.24 -9.34
N LYS A 47 -10.34 4.43 -8.77
CA LYS A 47 -11.69 4.98 -8.61
C LYS A 47 -12.14 5.58 -9.93
N VAL A 48 -13.29 5.14 -10.43
CA VAL A 48 -13.95 5.72 -11.61
C VAL A 48 -15.33 6.28 -11.24
N PRO A 49 -15.93 7.19 -12.04
CA PRO A 49 -17.18 7.87 -11.66
C PRO A 49 -18.32 6.92 -11.24
N ASN A 50 -18.40 5.73 -11.84
CA ASN A 50 -19.46 4.77 -11.56
C ASN A 50 -18.97 3.44 -10.98
N GLY A 51 -17.78 3.36 -10.36
CA GLY A 51 -17.30 2.09 -9.82
C GLY A 51 -15.81 2.03 -9.54
N TRP A 52 -15.25 0.82 -9.64
CA TRP A 52 -13.85 0.54 -9.35
C TRP A 52 -13.26 -0.38 -10.41
N LEU A 53 -12.06 -0.02 -10.88
CA LEU A 53 -11.28 -0.81 -11.81
C LEU A 53 -10.06 -1.43 -11.13
N ALA A 54 -9.75 -2.68 -11.44
CA ALA A 54 -8.50 -3.30 -11.02
C ALA A 54 -7.33 -2.71 -11.80
N THR A 55 -6.26 -2.34 -11.10
CA THR A 55 -5.00 -1.96 -11.75
C THR A 55 -4.22 -3.19 -12.18
N ARG A 56 -3.11 -3.01 -12.91
CA ARG A 56 -2.18 -4.11 -13.23
C ARG A 56 -1.69 -4.81 -11.96
N LEU A 57 -1.33 -4.04 -10.92
CA LEU A 57 -0.94 -4.57 -9.62
C LEU A 57 -2.10 -5.30 -8.93
N GLY A 58 -3.32 -4.77 -9.01
CA GLY A 58 -4.50 -5.48 -8.51
C GLY A 58 -4.68 -6.85 -9.18
N LEU A 59 -4.55 -6.89 -10.51
CA LEU A 59 -4.68 -8.13 -11.29
C LEU A 59 -3.56 -9.14 -10.97
N SER A 60 -2.32 -8.69 -10.74
CA SER A 60 -1.22 -9.57 -10.31
C SER A 60 -1.44 -10.13 -8.90
N PHE A 61 -2.21 -9.43 -8.06
CA PHE A 61 -2.71 -9.91 -6.76
C PHE A 61 -3.95 -10.82 -6.87
N GLY A 62 -4.32 -11.25 -8.07
CA GLY A 62 -5.43 -12.17 -8.32
C GLY A 62 -6.80 -11.50 -8.37
N ALA A 63 -6.86 -10.17 -8.44
CA ALA A 63 -8.12 -9.46 -8.62
C ALA A 63 -8.82 -9.86 -9.92
N VAL A 64 -10.15 -9.91 -9.87
CA VAL A 64 -10.99 -10.20 -11.05
C VAL A 64 -11.95 -9.04 -11.28
N GLN A 65 -11.75 -8.35 -12.41
CA GLN A 65 -12.66 -7.29 -12.87
C GLN A 65 -13.98 -7.89 -13.34
N LYS A 66 -15.10 -7.32 -12.86
CA LYS A 66 -16.45 -7.64 -13.30
C LYS A 66 -17.27 -6.37 -13.54
N HIS A 67 -18.44 -6.56 -14.15
CA HIS A 67 -19.42 -5.51 -14.41
C HIS A 67 -20.80 -5.99 -13.94
N GLU A 68 -21.59 -5.11 -13.34
CA GLU A 68 -22.98 -5.40 -13.00
C GLU A 68 -23.84 -5.46 -14.27
N GLU A 69 -24.72 -6.45 -14.37
CA GLU A 69 -25.56 -6.67 -15.57
C GLU A 69 -26.53 -5.53 -15.87
N LYS A 70 -27.00 -4.80 -14.84
CA LYS A 70 -28.08 -3.82 -14.98
C LYS A 70 -27.64 -2.46 -15.50
N ASN A 71 -26.45 -2.01 -15.11
CA ASN A 71 -25.96 -0.63 -15.31
C ASN A 71 -24.50 -0.61 -15.81
N ASN A 72 -23.93 -1.78 -16.11
CA ASN A 72 -22.53 -1.96 -16.50
C ASN A 72 -21.54 -1.31 -15.51
N LYS A 73 -21.89 -1.26 -14.22
CA LYS A 73 -21.05 -0.70 -13.16
C LYS A 73 -19.83 -1.60 -12.93
N PRO A 74 -18.59 -1.09 -13.08
CA PRO A 74 -17.40 -1.89 -12.84
C PRO A 74 -17.18 -2.12 -11.34
N TYR A 75 -16.86 -3.36 -10.98
CA TYR A 75 -16.46 -3.75 -9.63
C TYR A 75 -15.41 -4.87 -9.67
N VAL A 76 -14.71 -5.07 -8.56
CA VAL A 76 -13.60 -6.02 -8.48
C VAL A 76 -13.87 -7.06 -7.40
N LEU A 77 -13.56 -8.31 -7.71
CA LEU A 77 -13.56 -9.41 -6.76
C LEU A 77 -12.13 -9.83 -6.42
N TRP A 78 -11.95 -10.36 -5.23
CA TRP A 78 -10.65 -10.70 -4.68
C TRP A 78 -10.60 -12.16 -4.21
N PRO A 79 -9.45 -12.82 -4.30
CA PRO A 79 -9.25 -14.14 -3.72
C PRO A 79 -9.22 -14.03 -2.17
N GLU A 80 -9.59 -15.07 -1.43
CA GLU A 80 -9.69 -15.02 0.04
C GLU A 80 -8.35 -14.69 0.72
N GLU A 81 -7.25 -15.02 0.04
CA GLU A 81 -5.87 -14.76 0.43
C GLU A 81 -5.60 -13.27 0.71
N ILE A 82 -6.38 -12.35 0.12
CA ILE A 82 -6.26 -10.91 0.39
C ILE A 82 -6.45 -10.58 1.87
N LEU A 83 -7.24 -11.38 2.59
CA LEU A 83 -7.51 -11.20 4.03
C LEU A 83 -6.29 -11.50 4.89
N ASN A 84 -5.38 -12.35 4.40
CA ASN A 84 -4.15 -12.73 5.09
C ASN A 84 -2.95 -11.88 4.67
N ASN A 85 -3.12 -11.01 3.67
CA ASN A 85 -2.06 -10.15 3.17
C ASN A 85 -1.65 -9.12 4.24
N GLN A 86 -0.40 -9.20 4.70
CA GLN A 86 0.10 -8.38 5.79
C GLN A 86 0.09 -6.88 5.46
N ILE A 87 0.28 -6.50 4.20
CA ILE A 87 0.27 -5.10 3.76
C ILE A 87 -1.15 -4.54 3.85
N PHE A 88 -2.14 -5.29 3.33
CA PHE A 88 -3.55 -4.92 3.41
C PHE A 88 -4.01 -4.80 4.86
N VAL A 89 -3.70 -5.80 5.71
CA VAL A 89 -4.07 -5.79 7.13
C VAL A 89 -3.37 -4.66 7.90
N ALA A 90 -2.11 -4.37 7.59
CA ALA A 90 -1.39 -3.26 8.23
C ALA A 90 -2.02 -1.90 7.88
N GLU A 91 -2.37 -1.67 6.62
CA GLU A 91 -3.00 -0.42 6.18
C GLU A 91 -4.40 -0.28 6.78
N LEU A 92 -5.16 -1.38 6.85
CA LEU A 92 -6.45 -1.45 7.51
C LEU A 92 -6.38 -1.00 8.97
N ARG A 93 -5.41 -1.51 9.74
CA ARG A 93 -5.22 -1.14 11.15
C ARG A 93 -4.91 0.34 11.34
N LYS A 94 -4.15 0.98 10.44
CA LYS A 94 -3.87 2.42 10.51
C LYS A 94 -5.15 3.25 10.37
N THR A 95 -6.04 2.87 9.46
CA THR A 95 -7.30 3.60 9.23
C THR A 95 -8.31 3.46 10.37
N SER A 96 -8.22 2.39 11.18
CA SER A 96 -9.11 2.17 12.33
C SER A 96 -8.60 2.79 13.64
N GLN A 97 -7.28 2.95 13.81
CA GLN A 97 -6.70 3.58 15.01
C GLN A 97 -7.01 5.08 15.15
N HIS A 98 -7.59 5.70 14.12
CA HIS A 98 -8.10 7.07 14.20
C HIS A 98 -9.48 7.19 14.88
N GLU A 99 -10.14 6.09 15.25
CA GLU A 99 -11.47 6.16 15.90
C GLU A 99 -11.43 6.28 17.43
N ASP A 100 -10.32 6.03 18.14
CA ASP A 100 -10.22 6.31 19.59
C ASP A 100 -8.76 6.34 20.09
N VAL A 101 -8.08 7.49 20.01
CA VAL A 101 -6.86 7.71 20.82
C VAL A 101 -6.90 9.10 21.43
N LYS A 102 -7.29 9.17 22.70
CA LYS A 102 -6.85 10.26 23.59
C LYS A 102 -5.33 10.14 23.75
N PRO A 103 -4.56 11.25 23.68
CA PRO A 103 -3.11 11.19 23.79
C PRO A 103 -2.74 10.81 25.23
N THR A 104 -2.44 9.54 25.46
CA THR A 104 -1.80 9.09 26.70
C THR A 104 -0.31 9.01 26.45
N SER A 105 0.42 9.95 27.04
CA SER A 105 1.87 9.92 27.19
C SER A 105 2.31 8.65 27.92
N LEU A 106 3.01 7.76 27.23
CA LEU A 106 3.81 6.70 27.84
C LEU A 106 5.21 6.75 27.25
N GLU A 107 6.12 7.36 28.01
CA GLU A 107 7.55 7.18 27.86
C GLU A 107 7.89 5.71 28.17
N SER A 108 8.58 5.04 27.24
CA SER A 108 9.33 3.83 27.56
C SER A 108 10.54 3.69 26.63
N ASN A 109 11.65 3.28 27.22
CA ASN A 109 13.05 3.38 26.78
C ASN A 109 13.45 2.55 25.53
N ALA A 110 12.54 2.34 24.57
CA ALA A 110 12.86 1.81 23.24
C ALA A 110 13.15 2.92 22.20
N SER A 111 13.18 4.18 22.63
CA SER A 111 13.14 5.34 21.75
C SER A 111 14.48 5.71 21.09
N LEU A 112 15.62 5.20 21.58
CA LEU A 112 16.94 5.63 21.10
C LEU A 112 17.23 5.15 19.67
N GLY A 113 16.98 3.88 19.34
CA GLY A 113 17.24 3.34 18.00
C GLY A 113 16.20 3.73 16.94
N PHE A 114 14.95 3.96 17.35
CA PHE A 114 13.91 4.41 16.42
C PHE A 114 14.11 5.90 16.10
N ARG A 115 14.35 6.76 17.10
CA ARG A 115 14.55 8.21 16.90
C ARG A 115 15.82 8.57 16.13
N GLU A 116 16.84 7.71 16.11
CA GLU A 116 18.02 7.92 15.24
C GLU A 116 17.70 7.69 13.75
N LYS A 117 16.80 6.76 13.42
CA LYS A 117 16.35 6.49 12.04
C LYS A 117 15.37 7.58 11.53
N PHE A 118 14.67 8.24 12.47
CA PHE A 118 13.72 9.34 12.26
C PHE A 118 14.24 10.65 12.87
N GLN A 119 15.46 11.07 12.50
CA GLN A 119 15.84 12.47 12.73
C GLN A 119 14.82 13.34 11.98
N ALA A 120 14.01 14.10 12.73
CA ALA A 120 13.13 15.10 12.15
C ALA A 120 13.98 16.00 11.26
N GLY A 121 13.58 16.13 9.98
CA GLY A 121 14.31 16.94 9.02
C GLY A 121 14.58 18.35 9.54
N GLU A 122 15.69 18.96 9.13
CA GLU A 122 16.08 20.29 9.60
C GLU A 122 15.29 21.42 8.92
N TYR A 123 14.66 21.13 7.78
CA TYR A 123 14.03 22.12 6.92
C TYR A 123 12.51 21.97 6.96
N ARG A 124 11.80 23.05 7.28
CA ARG A 124 10.34 23.08 7.25
C ARG A 124 9.83 23.60 5.92
N THR A 125 8.93 22.87 5.28
CA THR A 125 8.32 23.22 3.98
C THR A 125 7.11 24.14 4.17
N THR A 126 6.56 24.66 3.07
CA THR A 126 5.42 25.58 3.07
C THR A 126 4.11 24.92 3.49
N ASP A 127 3.93 23.63 3.20
CA ASP A 127 2.75 22.85 3.61
C ASP A 127 2.92 22.19 4.99
N GLY A 128 4.13 22.23 5.55
CA GLY A 128 4.43 21.90 6.93
C GLY A 128 5.20 20.61 7.15
N HIS A 129 5.63 19.91 6.09
CA HIS A 129 6.57 18.79 6.21
C HIS A 129 7.93 19.23 6.77
N TRP A 130 8.62 18.30 7.43
CA TRP A 130 10.00 18.45 7.87
C TRP A 130 10.89 17.53 7.04
N VAL A 131 11.74 18.13 6.21
CA VAL A 131 12.56 17.41 5.22
C VAL A 131 14.04 17.50 5.54
N ARG A 132 14.82 16.52 5.06
CA ARG A 132 16.21 16.30 5.49
C ARG A 132 17.23 17.09 4.68
N SER A 133 16.85 17.68 3.54
CA SER A 133 17.75 18.43 2.68
C SER A 133 17.10 19.63 2.00
N LYS A 134 17.93 20.59 1.57
CA LYS A 134 17.47 21.74 0.77
C LYS A 134 16.86 21.34 -0.58
N ALA A 135 17.30 20.21 -1.14
CA ALA A 135 16.74 19.71 -2.39
C ALA A 135 15.34 19.15 -2.18
N GLU A 136 15.12 18.35 -1.14
CA GLU A 136 13.77 17.91 -0.76
C GLU A 136 12.87 19.09 -0.43
N LEU A 137 13.39 20.12 0.26
CA LEU A 137 12.64 21.36 0.52
C LEU A 137 12.18 22.04 -0.78
N ALA A 138 13.06 22.10 -1.78
CA ALA A 138 12.73 22.69 -3.07
C ALA A 138 11.68 21.86 -3.83
N ILE A 139 11.78 20.52 -3.79
CA ILE A 139 10.83 19.61 -4.42
C ILE A 139 9.46 19.71 -3.75
N ASP A 140 9.40 19.61 -2.43
CA ASP A 140 8.17 19.68 -1.64
C ASP A 140 7.43 21.01 -1.86
N ASN A 141 8.14 22.14 -1.69
CA ASN A 141 7.56 23.45 -1.94
C ASN A 141 7.10 23.60 -3.40
N TRP A 142 7.80 23.00 -4.37
CA TRP A 142 7.35 23.03 -5.76
C TRP A 142 6.06 22.23 -5.96
N LEU A 143 5.95 21.03 -5.37
CA LEU A 143 4.73 20.22 -5.41
C LEU A 143 3.56 20.97 -4.78
N TYR A 144 3.78 21.60 -3.63
CA TYR A 144 2.78 22.43 -2.96
C TYR A 144 2.33 23.61 -3.82
N MET A 145 3.27 24.40 -4.34
CA MET A 145 2.96 25.59 -5.15
C MET A 145 2.30 25.24 -6.50
N ALA A 146 2.46 24.01 -6.97
CA ALA A 146 1.77 23.48 -8.15
C ALA A 146 0.38 22.88 -7.83
N ASP A 147 -0.12 23.02 -6.60
CA ASP A 147 -1.35 22.41 -6.10
C ASP A 147 -1.39 20.87 -6.27
N ILE A 148 -0.22 20.23 -6.21
CA ILE A 148 -0.09 18.78 -6.31
C ILE A 148 -0.14 18.19 -4.90
N VAL A 149 -1.24 17.50 -4.60
CA VAL A 149 -1.37 16.69 -3.39
C VAL A 149 -0.28 15.61 -3.38
N HIS A 150 0.50 15.58 -2.31
CA HIS A 150 1.61 14.65 -2.16
C HIS A 150 1.77 14.22 -0.70
N ALA A 151 2.57 13.17 -0.47
CA ALA A 151 2.97 12.71 0.85
C ALA A 151 4.49 12.55 0.91
N TYR A 152 5.12 13.02 1.99
CA TYR A 152 6.56 12.89 2.23
C TYR A 152 6.90 11.59 2.99
N GLU A 153 8.01 10.93 2.65
CA GLU A 153 8.48 9.67 3.26
C GLU A 153 7.39 8.57 3.33
N ARG A 154 6.69 8.32 2.21
CA ARG A 154 5.60 7.33 2.16
C ARG A 154 6.13 5.90 2.03
N LYS A 155 5.70 5.01 2.93
CA LYS A 155 6.01 3.57 2.85
C LYS A 155 5.39 2.98 1.58
N LEU A 156 6.18 2.24 0.81
CA LEU A 156 5.73 1.48 -0.36
C LEU A 156 4.78 0.34 0.07
N PRO A 157 3.78 -0.01 -0.76
CA PRO A 157 2.85 -1.11 -0.48
C PRO A 157 3.50 -2.47 -0.81
N VAL A 158 4.65 -2.75 -0.18
CA VAL A 158 5.46 -3.96 -0.36
C VAL A 158 5.83 -4.56 1.00
N GLU A 159 6.35 -5.79 1.00
CA GLU A 159 6.75 -6.48 2.23
C GLU A 159 7.97 -5.81 2.87
N GLU A 160 8.93 -5.38 2.05
CA GLU A 160 10.15 -4.70 2.47
C GLU A 160 9.84 -3.35 3.14
N GLU A 161 10.61 -3.00 4.19
CA GLU A 161 10.46 -1.73 4.89
C GLU A 161 11.17 -0.59 4.12
N VAL A 162 10.52 -0.14 3.05
CA VAL A 162 11.05 0.85 2.10
C VAL A 162 10.07 2.00 1.96
N PHE A 163 10.62 3.21 1.92
CA PHE A 163 9.88 4.47 1.82
C PHE A 163 10.37 5.23 0.60
N CYS A 164 9.46 5.79 -0.20
CA CYS A 164 9.80 6.76 -1.25
C CYS A 164 9.97 8.16 -0.65
N ASP A 165 10.64 9.06 -1.37
CA ASP A 165 10.84 10.43 -0.88
C ASP A 165 9.53 11.22 -0.95
N PHE A 166 8.82 11.13 -2.08
CA PHE A 166 7.48 11.69 -2.24
C PHE A 166 6.53 10.74 -2.96
N TYR A 167 5.26 10.75 -2.59
CA TYR A 167 4.19 10.02 -3.26
C TYR A 167 3.09 10.96 -3.74
N ILE A 168 2.69 10.87 -5.01
CA ILE A 168 1.57 11.61 -5.59
C ILE A 168 0.38 10.65 -5.75
N PRO A 169 -0.67 10.75 -4.91
CA PRO A 169 -1.79 9.80 -4.92
C PRO A 169 -2.60 9.80 -6.22
N SER A 170 -2.76 10.96 -6.86
CA SER A 170 -3.60 11.10 -8.06
C SER A 170 -3.11 10.28 -9.26
N GLY A 171 -1.79 10.09 -9.36
CA GLY A 171 -1.17 9.29 -10.41
C GLY A 171 -0.51 8.01 -9.92
N LYS A 172 -0.60 7.70 -8.62
CA LYS A 172 0.15 6.61 -7.96
C LYS A 172 1.65 6.67 -8.27
N VAL A 173 2.21 7.88 -8.27
CA VAL A 173 3.61 8.12 -8.67
C VAL A 173 4.47 8.20 -7.42
N TYR A 174 5.55 7.42 -7.39
CA TYR A 174 6.61 7.52 -6.40
C TYR A 174 7.78 8.34 -6.97
N ILE A 175 8.27 9.31 -6.20
CA ILE A 175 9.38 10.18 -6.58
C ILE A 175 10.58 9.87 -5.68
N GLU A 176 11.74 9.82 -6.30
CA GLU A 176 13.03 9.55 -5.68
C GLU A 176 14.03 10.64 -6.07
N TYR A 177 14.63 11.29 -5.08
CA TYR A 177 15.67 12.29 -5.26
C TYR A 177 17.05 11.70 -4.96
N TRP A 178 17.84 11.48 -6.01
CA TRP A 178 19.17 10.89 -5.92
C TRP A 178 20.28 11.95 -5.73
N GLY A 179 20.41 12.52 -4.54
CA GLY A 179 21.25 13.70 -4.29
C GLY A 179 22.74 13.48 -3.99
N TYR A 180 23.19 12.25 -3.72
CA TYR A 180 24.57 11.95 -3.32
C TYR A 180 25.18 10.80 -4.13
N GLU A 181 26.48 10.83 -4.39
CA GLU A 181 27.18 9.82 -5.19
C GLU A 181 28.12 8.91 -4.36
N LYS A 182 27.99 8.93 -3.03
CA LYS A 182 28.77 8.04 -2.15
C LYS A 182 28.38 6.57 -2.35
N GLU A 183 29.30 5.66 -2.09
CA GLU A 183 29.12 4.22 -2.36
C GLU A 183 27.94 3.60 -1.59
N GLU A 184 27.74 3.98 -0.33
CA GLU A 184 26.56 3.60 0.47
C GLU A 184 25.23 4.14 -0.09
N TYR A 185 25.27 5.26 -0.80
CA TYR A 185 24.08 5.83 -1.44
C TYR A 185 23.76 5.08 -2.73
N LEU A 186 24.79 4.73 -3.49
CA LEU A 186 24.66 3.91 -4.71
C LEU A 186 24.12 2.52 -4.41
N SER A 187 24.52 1.89 -3.30
CA SER A 187 23.99 0.59 -2.89
C SER A 187 22.50 0.68 -2.52
N ARG A 188 22.09 1.69 -1.73
CA ARG A 188 20.67 1.94 -1.42
C ARG A 188 19.84 2.23 -2.66
N LYS A 189 20.36 3.05 -3.58
CA LYS A 189 19.71 3.33 -4.87
C LYS A 189 19.46 2.05 -5.66
N ARG A 190 20.48 1.20 -5.82
CA ARG A 190 20.35 -0.09 -6.53
C ARG A 190 19.32 -1.01 -5.88
N GLU A 191 19.35 -1.12 -4.55
CA GLU A 191 18.40 -1.96 -3.83
C GLU A 191 16.96 -1.45 -4.00
N LYS A 192 16.75 -0.13 -3.92
CA LYS A 192 15.45 0.47 -4.16
C LYS A 192 14.98 0.23 -5.60
N GLN A 193 15.84 0.44 -6.60
CA GLN A 193 15.53 0.14 -8.01
C GLN A 193 15.15 -1.33 -8.23
N ARG A 194 15.85 -2.27 -7.56
CA ARG A 194 15.54 -3.70 -7.61
C ARG A 194 14.14 -4.00 -7.05
N ILE A 195 13.77 -3.38 -5.94
CA ILE A 195 12.44 -3.52 -5.34
C ILE A 195 11.36 -2.94 -6.27
N TYR A 196 11.57 -1.75 -6.82
CA TYR A 196 10.63 -1.14 -7.76
C TYR A 196 10.42 -2.03 -9.00
N GLN A 197 11.48 -2.65 -9.50
CA GLN A 197 11.37 -3.60 -10.60
C GLN A 197 10.66 -4.90 -10.20
N LYS A 198 10.93 -5.43 -9.01
CA LYS A 198 10.29 -6.65 -8.48
C LYS A 198 8.77 -6.50 -8.37
N TYR A 199 8.27 -5.33 -7.98
CA TYR A 199 6.84 -5.05 -7.77
C TYR A 199 6.19 -4.24 -8.89
N GLU A 200 6.87 -4.07 -10.03
CA GLU A 200 6.35 -3.40 -11.22
C GLU A 200 5.90 -1.94 -10.98
N PHE A 201 6.68 -1.18 -10.21
CA PHE A 201 6.47 0.27 -10.01
C PHE A 201 7.15 1.16 -11.08
N ASN A 202 7.80 0.54 -12.09
CA ASN A 202 8.55 1.23 -13.15
C ASN A 202 7.83 1.21 -14.50
#